data_AF-A0ABD6B3T2-F1
#
_entry.id   AF-A0ABD6B3T2-F1
#
_cell.length_a   1.000
_cell.length_b   1.000
_cell.length_c   1.000
_cell.angle_alpha   90.00
_cell.angle_beta   90.00
_cell.angle_gamma   90.00
#
_symmetry.space_group_name_H-M   'P 1'
#
loop_
_entity.id
_entity.type
_entity.pdbx_description
1 polymer ?
#
loop_
_entity_poly.entity_id
_entity_poly.type
_entity_poly.pdbx_seq_one_letter_code
_entity_poly.pdbx_strand_id
1 'polypeptide(L)' 'RVDAVDALYTGSPADAASVIREHDVRYVWVGSAERNRYGDELVNFSDRAGYEPVFTHGDVVVYEVTAEELPA' A
#
# COMPACT_ATOMS: atom_id res chain seq x y z
N ARG A 1 -1.06 13.53 -7.18
CA ARG A 1 0.20 13.03 -6.56
C ARG A 1 0.05 12.82 -5.06
N VAL A 2 -0.41 13.82 -4.29
CA VAL A 2 -0.73 13.60 -2.86
C VAL A 2 -1.99 12.73 -2.73
N ASP A 3 -3.04 13.06 -3.46
CA ASP A 3 -4.30 12.30 -3.42
C ASP A 3 -4.16 10.83 -3.83
N ALA A 4 -3.26 10.52 -4.77
CA ALA A 4 -2.96 9.15 -5.18
C ALA A 4 -2.23 8.36 -4.07
N VAL A 5 -1.33 9.01 -3.34
CA VAL A 5 -0.65 8.40 -2.19
C VAL A 5 -1.64 8.19 -1.06
N ASP A 6 -2.49 9.18 -0.77
CA ASP A 6 -3.53 9.05 0.24
C ASP A 6 -4.52 7.92 -0.15
N ALA A 7 -4.95 7.83 -1.41
CA ALA A 7 -5.78 6.73 -1.90
C ALA A 7 -5.14 5.33 -1.74
N LEU A 8 -3.82 5.22 -1.90
CA LEU A 8 -3.11 3.97 -1.66
C LEU A 8 -3.13 3.55 -0.17
N TYR A 9 -2.88 4.50 0.74
CA TYR A 9 -2.71 4.24 2.18
C TYR A 9 -3.99 4.26 3.00
N THR A 10 -5.05 4.94 2.55
CA THR A 10 -6.31 5.09 3.30
C THR A 10 -7.55 4.69 2.50
N GLY A 11 -7.43 4.55 1.17
CA GLY A 11 -8.53 4.25 0.27
C GLY A 11 -8.94 2.78 0.23
N SER A 12 -10.00 2.51 -0.53
CA SER A 12 -10.50 1.15 -0.74
C SER A 12 -9.47 0.30 -1.52
N PRO A 13 -9.57 -1.04 -1.49
CA PRO A 13 -8.71 -1.90 -2.31
C PRO A 13 -8.76 -1.58 -3.80
N ALA A 14 -9.91 -1.15 -4.34
CA ALA A 14 -10.07 -0.79 -5.74
C ALA A 14 -9.40 0.56 -6.08
N ASP A 15 -9.48 1.54 -5.18
CA ASP A 15 -8.79 2.83 -5.35
C ASP A 15 -7.28 2.63 -5.33
N ALA A 16 -6.78 1.85 -4.38
CA ALA A 16 -5.38 1.47 -4.29
C ALA A 16 -4.92 0.72 -5.56
N ALA A 17 -5.71 -0.25 -6.04
CA ALA A 17 -5.38 -1.00 -7.26
C ALA A 17 -5.29 -0.10 -8.49
N SER A 18 -6.17 0.89 -8.61
CA SER A 18 -6.13 1.88 -9.69
C SER A 18 -4.82 2.68 -9.67
N VAL A 19 -4.41 3.16 -8.49
CA VAL A 19 -3.14 3.89 -8.28
C VAL A 19 -1.93 3.02 -8.62
N ILE A 20 -1.90 1.76 -8.15
CA ILE A 20 -0.80 0.84 -8.42
C ILE A 20 -0.62 0.65 -9.94
N ARG A 21 -1.71 0.40 -10.67
CA ARG A 21 -1.67 0.18 -12.12
C ARG A 21 -1.33 1.44 -12.91
N GLU A 22 -1.87 2.60 -12.53
CA GLU A 22 -1.60 3.87 -13.21
C GLU A 22 -0.11 4.26 -13.13
N HIS A 23 0.55 3.91 -12.02
CA HIS A 23 1.91 4.33 -11.74
C HIS A 23 2.95 3.20 -11.81
N ASP A 24 2.56 2.00 -12.26
CA ASP A 24 3.42 0.80 -12.30
C ASP A 24 4.16 0.55 -10.96
N VAL A 25 3.46 0.70 -9.85
CA VAL A 25 4.04 0.54 -8.51
C VAL A 25 4.35 -0.93 -8.25
N ARG A 26 5.62 -1.22 -7.94
CA ARG A 26 6.08 -2.58 -7.61
C ARG A 26 6.33 -2.81 -6.13
N TYR A 27 6.56 -1.74 -5.38
CA TYR A 27 6.85 -1.82 -3.96
C TYR A 27 6.11 -0.72 -3.19
N VAL A 28 5.54 -1.09 -2.05
CA VAL A 28 4.91 -0.18 -1.09
C VAL A 28 5.69 -0.23 0.22
N TRP A 29 6.00 0.93 0.78
CA TRP A 29 6.79 1.08 1.99
C TRP A 29 5.91 1.60 3.13
N VAL A 30 5.75 0.83 4.19
CA VAL A 30 5.00 1.23 5.38
C VAL A 30 5.96 1.36 6.53
N GLY A 31 6.21 2.60 6.98
CA GLY A 31 7.09 2.88 8.11
C GLY A 31 6.47 3.81 9.14
N SER A 32 7.31 4.30 10.05
CA SER A 32 6.89 5.21 11.12
C SER A 32 6.27 6.50 10.58
N ALA A 33 6.70 6.97 9.41
CA ALA A 33 6.19 8.20 8.81
C ALA A 33 4.73 8.06 8.37
N GLU A 34 4.38 7.02 7.63
CA GLU A 34 3.02 6.73 7.16
C GLU A 34 2.12 6.43 8.34
N ARG A 35 2.60 5.64 9.31
CA ARG A 35 1.85 5.33 10.54
C ARG A 35 1.53 6.58 11.35
N ASN A 36 2.48 7.52 11.47
CA ASN A 36 2.24 8.80 12.14
C ASN A 36 1.32 9.74 11.33
N ARG A 37 1.39 9.69 9.99
CA ARG A 37 0.59 10.55 9.11
C ARG A 37 -0.87 10.12 9.05
N TYR A 38 -1.11 8.82 8.91
CA TYR A 38 -2.45 8.26 8.65
C TYR A 38 -3.10 7.66 9.90
N GLY A 39 -2.32 7.25 10.91
CA GLY A 39 -2.85 6.74 12.17
C GLY A 39 -3.85 5.61 11.96
N ASP A 40 -5.05 5.76 12.53
CA ASP A 40 -6.13 4.78 12.45
C ASP A 40 -6.78 4.69 11.05
N GLU A 41 -6.51 5.66 10.16
CA GLU A 41 -6.97 5.63 8.77
C GLU A 41 -6.05 4.77 7.89
N LEU A 42 -4.87 4.37 8.39
CA LEU A 42 -3.96 3.50 7.67
C LEU A 42 -4.58 2.11 7.49
N VAL A 43 -4.68 1.69 6.24
CA VAL A 43 -5.20 0.37 5.89
C VAL A 43 -4.24 -0.75 6.31
N ASN A 44 -4.80 -1.90 6.68
CA ASN A 44 -4.01 -3.10 6.93
C ASN A 44 -3.59 -3.74 5.59
N PHE A 45 -2.29 -3.68 5.28
CA PHE A 45 -1.72 -4.25 4.05
C PHE A 45 -1.52 -5.77 4.13
N SER A 46 -1.36 -6.33 5.32
CA SER A 46 -1.01 -7.75 5.51
C SER A 46 -2.09 -8.71 5.03
N ASP A 47 -3.34 -8.25 4.93
CA ASP A 47 -4.48 -9.05 4.47
C ASP A 47 -4.93 -8.70 3.04
N ARG A 48 -4.19 -7.83 2.33
CA ARG A 48 -4.56 -7.41 0.97
C ARG A 48 -4.05 -8.42 -0.06
N ALA A 49 -4.94 -8.87 -0.94
CA ALA A 49 -4.56 -9.65 -2.11
C ALA A 49 -3.55 -8.89 -2.98
N GLY A 50 -2.50 -9.58 -3.44
CA GLY A 50 -1.45 -9.01 -4.27
C GLY A 50 -0.40 -8.19 -3.54
N TYR A 51 -0.34 -8.23 -2.20
CA TYR A 51 0.70 -7.59 -1.39
C TYR A 51 1.48 -8.65 -0.61
N GLU A 52 2.75 -8.84 -0.93
CA GLU A 52 3.63 -9.81 -0.24
C GLU A 52 4.72 -9.06 0.54
N PRO A 53 4.86 -9.26 1.87
CA PRO A 53 5.94 -8.63 2.62
C PRO A 53 7.30 -9.25 2.26
N VAL A 54 8.15 -8.47 1.57
CA VAL A 54 9.49 -8.92 1.13
C VAL A 54 10.63 -8.43 2.02
N PHE A 55 10.36 -7.46 2.89
CA PHE A 55 11.32 -6.97 3.87
C PHE A 55 10.62 -6.44 5.11
N THR A 56 11.12 -6.82 6.28
CA THR A 56 10.64 -6.32 7.58
C THR A 56 11.84 -5.97 8.46
N HIS A 57 11.87 -4.75 8.99
CA HIS A 57 12.88 -4.32 9.95
C HIS A 57 12.31 -3.29 10.92
N GLY A 58 12.22 -3.67 12.20
CA GLY A 58 11.56 -2.83 13.21
C GLY A 58 10.12 -2.53 12.82
N ASP A 59 9.80 -1.24 12.70
CA ASP A 59 8.47 -0.73 12.33
C ASP A 59 8.24 -0.58 10.82
N VAL A 60 9.23 -0.98 10.02
CA VAL A 60 9.19 -0.87 8.56
C VAL A 60 8.83 -2.21 7.93
N VAL A 61 7.86 -2.19 7.02
CA VAL A 61 7.51 -3.30 6.12
C VAL A 61 7.52 -2.82 4.68
N VAL A 62 8.16 -3.58 3.79
CA VAL A 62 8.08 -3.39 2.33
C VAL A 62 7.26 -4.52 1.75
N TYR A 63 6.21 -4.15 1.02
CA TYR A 63 5.38 -5.09 0.27
C TYR A 63 5.77 -5.04 -1.21
N GLU A 64 6.08 -6.19 -1.81
CA GLU A 64 6.05 -6.36 -3.25
C GLU A 64 4.60 -6.49 -3.72
N VAL A 65 4.27 -5.83 -4.83
CA VAL A 65 2.90 -5.76 -5.33
C VAL A 65 2.78 -6.48 -6.68
N THR A 66 1.85 -7.43 -6.75
CA THR A 66 1.49 -8.16 -7.97
C THR A 66 0.20 -7.60 -8.56
N ALA A 67 0.31 -6.74 -9.57
CA ALA A 67 -0.84 -6.01 -10.12
C ALA A 67 -2.00 -6.90 -10.65
N GLU A 68 -1.69 -8.12 -11.06
CA GLU A 68 -2.62 -9.12 -11.58
C GLU A 68 -3.50 -9.75 -10.49
N GLU A 69 -3.06 -9.70 -9.24
CA GLU A 69 -3.77 -10.24 -8.07
C GLU A 69 -4.63 -9.17 -7.37
N LEU A 70 -4.53 -7.92 -7.83
CA LEU A 70 -5.29 -6.80 -7.28
C LEU A 70 -6.75 -6.85 -7.76
N PRO A 71 -7.72 -6.44 -6.91
CA PRO A 71 -9.11 -6.33 -7.30
C PRO A 71 -9.29 -5.37 -8.49
N ALA A 72 -10.28 -5.63 -9.33
CA ALA A 72 -10.57 -4.85 -10.53
C ALA A 72 -10.78 -3.37 -10.19
#